data_AF-A0A934DHU3-F1
#
_entry.id   AF-A0A934DHU3-F1
#
_cell.length_a   1.000
_cell.length_b   1.000
_cell.length_c   1.000
_cell.angle_alpha   90.00
_cell.angle_beta   90.00
_cell.angle_gamma   90.00
#
_symmetry.space_group_name_H-M   'P 1'
#
loop_
_entity.id
_entity.type
_entity.pdbx_description
1 polymer ?
#
loop_
_entity_poly.entity_id
_entity_poly.type
_entity_poly.pdbx_seq_one_letter_code
_entity_poly.pdbx_strand_id
1 'polypeptide(L)'
;MKLIHFKVVMCIIALGLTAGIASVYAATHLDEKYIKTGCAACHLGFDFKYGGGVSRCLQCHGPNSGSMLGVIALGVTPQDVAAEFDKNYTHPVKKSAGKHSPREVLPEVSPNAPRHSDCVDCHKPHMSSYDNPFAGIAGKRVGNFITPITKEYELCYQCHSDSANLPLRSTNKRLEFATTNASFHPVEGEGKNLAVISLMRPYREKKTASNDISIIKCADCHASDNPNSPRGPHGSKYQGLLTDNYTVGDNIAESSLTYGLCYKCHKRSSILANESFPWHSRHITGERNFKGGGTSCHTCHSSHGSVESRYLIRFDRDFVTESSSGKLKFVEKGINTFHGECWLTCHGVDHNPRSY
;
A
#
# COMPACT_ATOMS: atom_id res chain seq x y z
N MET A 1 65.79 -1.10 44.56
CA MET A 1 66.16 0.07 43.72
C MET A 1 67.27 -0.37 42.76
N LYS A 2 66.95 -0.62 41.48
CA LYS A 2 67.83 -0.83 40.29
C LYS A 2 66.94 -1.45 39.19
N LEU A 3 66.34 -0.63 38.33
CA LEU A 3 66.75 -0.27 36.96
C LEU A 3 66.76 -1.43 35.93
N ILE A 4 65.75 -1.38 35.05
CA ILE A 4 65.73 -1.54 33.57
C ILE A 4 66.21 -2.87 32.98
N HIS A 5 65.28 -3.56 32.28
CA HIS A 5 65.55 -4.20 30.98
C HIS A 5 64.37 -3.94 30.03
N PHE A 6 64.68 -3.23 28.96
CA PHE A 6 63.82 -2.89 27.83
C PHE A 6 63.47 -4.17 27.05
N LYS A 7 62.19 -4.45 26.83
CA LYS A 7 61.75 -5.34 25.74
C LYS A 7 60.83 -4.55 24.83
N VAL A 8 61.37 -4.18 23.67
CA VAL A 8 60.63 -3.65 22.53
C VAL A 8 59.75 -4.77 21.99
N VAL A 9 58.43 -4.65 22.16
CA VAL A 9 57.47 -5.48 21.44
C VAL A 9 57.04 -4.69 20.20
N MET A 10 57.43 -5.18 19.03
CA MET A 10 57.04 -4.65 17.73
C MET A 10 55.51 -4.80 17.59
N CYS A 11 54.78 -3.69 17.57
CA CYS A 11 53.39 -3.67 17.12
C CYS A 11 53.37 -3.86 15.59
N ILE A 12 53.05 -5.07 15.14
CA ILE A 12 52.60 -5.29 13.77
C ILE A 12 51.13 -4.86 13.70
N ILE A 13 50.89 -3.64 13.20
CA ILE A 13 49.56 -3.19 12.83
C ILE A 13 49.20 -3.94 11.54
N ALA A 14 48.46 -5.04 11.67
CA ALA A 14 47.76 -5.64 10.55
C ALA A 14 46.52 -4.77 10.24
N LEU A 15 46.70 -3.77 9.37
CA LEU A 15 45.57 -3.09 8.72
C LEU A 15 44.91 -4.11 7.78
N GLY A 16 43.98 -4.89 8.31
CA GLY A 16 43.05 -5.67 7.50
C GLY A 16 42.12 -4.71 6.77
N LEU A 17 42.50 -4.31 5.55
CA LEU A 17 41.58 -3.76 4.56
C LEU A 17 40.63 -4.89 4.16
N THR A 18 39.57 -5.11 4.95
CA THR A 18 38.38 -5.76 4.44
C THR A 18 37.72 -4.75 3.51
N ALA A 19 38.16 -4.73 2.25
CA ALA A 19 37.33 -4.25 1.17
C ALA A 19 36.07 -5.12 1.21
N GLY A 20 35.02 -4.61 1.85
CA GLY A 20 33.70 -5.19 1.73
C GLY A 20 33.38 -5.21 0.26
N ILE A 21 33.40 -6.39 -0.35
CA ILE A 21 32.81 -6.60 -1.66
C ILE A 21 31.32 -6.34 -1.42
N ALA A 22 30.90 -5.09 -1.60
CA ALA A 22 29.51 -4.81 -1.84
C ALA A 22 29.17 -5.63 -3.08
N SER A 23 28.52 -6.77 -2.89
CA SER A 23 27.86 -7.49 -3.97
C SER A 23 26.83 -6.50 -4.53
N VAL A 24 27.24 -5.76 -5.54
CA VAL A 24 26.34 -4.98 -6.37
C VAL A 24 25.51 -6.04 -7.08
N TYR A 25 24.39 -6.43 -6.48
CA TYR A 25 23.41 -7.25 -7.19
C TYR A 25 23.09 -6.51 -8.47
N ALA A 26 23.51 -7.07 -9.61
CA ALA A 26 23.28 -6.45 -10.91
C ALA A 26 21.77 -6.25 -11.06
N ALA A 27 21.37 -5.07 -11.56
CA ALA A 27 19.98 -4.81 -11.89
C ALA A 27 19.46 -5.92 -12.81
N THR A 28 18.24 -6.40 -12.59
CA THR A 28 17.75 -7.62 -13.24
C THR A 28 17.74 -7.54 -14.76
N HIS A 29 17.62 -6.34 -15.32
CA HIS A 29 17.63 -6.11 -16.77
C HIS A 29 19.03 -5.85 -17.36
N LEU A 30 20.05 -5.66 -16.51
CA LEU A 30 21.44 -5.50 -16.92
C LEU A 30 22.28 -6.75 -16.65
N ASP A 31 21.73 -7.74 -15.94
CA ASP A 31 22.39 -8.99 -15.64
C ASP A 31 22.32 -9.96 -16.83
N GLU A 32 23.48 -10.33 -17.37
CA GLU A 32 23.64 -11.25 -18.49
C GLU A 32 23.14 -12.67 -18.19
N LYS A 33 22.90 -13.00 -16.92
CA LYS A 33 22.18 -14.21 -16.52
C LYS A 33 20.75 -14.21 -17.06
N TYR A 34 20.10 -13.04 -17.14
CA TYR A 34 18.72 -12.91 -17.60
C TYR A 34 18.63 -12.38 -19.03
N ILE A 35 19.45 -11.39 -19.40
CA ILE A 35 19.37 -10.67 -20.67
C ILE A 35 20.67 -10.84 -21.48
N LYS A 36 20.62 -11.55 -22.60
CA LYS A 36 21.82 -11.93 -23.38
C LYS A 36 22.35 -10.85 -24.32
N THR A 37 21.49 -9.96 -24.79
CA THR A 37 21.88 -8.89 -25.73
C THR A 37 22.21 -7.56 -25.03
N GLY A 38 22.34 -7.58 -23.70
CA GLY A 38 22.69 -6.42 -22.89
C GLY A 38 21.78 -5.22 -23.18
N CYS A 39 22.36 -4.02 -23.32
CA CYS A 39 21.63 -2.79 -23.59
C CYS A 39 20.77 -2.84 -24.87
N ALA A 40 21.21 -3.61 -25.88
CA ALA A 40 20.49 -3.74 -27.15
C ALA A 40 19.13 -4.44 -26.97
N ALA A 41 18.97 -5.26 -25.92
CA ALA A 41 17.70 -5.89 -25.55
C ALA A 41 16.57 -4.89 -25.35
N CYS A 42 16.90 -3.65 -24.97
CA CYS A 42 15.93 -2.58 -24.76
C CYS A 42 16.07 -1.49 -25.83
N HIS A 43 17.28 -1.00 -26.09
CA HIS A 43 17.53 0.22 -26.88
C HIS A 43 17.61 0.03 -28.40
N LEU A 44 17.82 -1.20 -28.91
CA LEU A 44 17.92 -1.40 -30.35
C LEU A 44 16.54 -1.24 -31.01
N GLY A 45 16.42 -0.25 -31.90
CA GLY A 45 15.21 0.00 -32.69
C GLY A 45 14.05 0.59 -31.90
N PHE A 46 14.31 1.15 -30.71
CA PHE A 46 13.25 1.66 -29.84
C PHE A 46 13.67 2.96 -29.13
N ASP A 47 12.76 3.95 -29.13
CA ASP A 47 12.96 5.25 -28.50
C ASP A 47 12.29 5.32 -27.12
N PHE A 48 13.07 5.64 -26.08
CA PHE A 48 12.61 5.79 -24.69
C PHE A 48 12.29 7.24 -24.32
N LYS A 49 12.13 8.15 -25.30
CA LYS A 49 11.80 9.56 -25.06
C LYS A 49 10.68 9.79 -24.03
N TYR A 50 9.65 8.96 -24.07
CA TYR A 50 8.51 9.00 -23.13
C TYR A 50 8.52 7.81 -22.17
N GLY A 51 9.70 7.40 -21.67
CA GLY A 51 9.81 6.27 -20.74
C GLY A 51 9.70 4.90 -21.40
N GLY A 52 9.50 4.89 -22.71
CA GLY A 52 9.42 3.70 -23.55
C GLY A 52 8.05 3.04 -23.64
N GLY A 53 7.06 3.52 -22.88
CA GLY A 53 5.69 3.04 -22.98
C GLY A 53 5.50 1.55 -22.67
N VAL A 54 4.25 1.13 -22.79
CA VAL A 54 3.85 -0.25 -22.53
C VAL A 54 4.42 -1.25 -23.57
N SER A 55 4.70 -0.80 -24.79
CA SER A 55 5.00 -1.69 -25.92
C SER A 55 6.35 -2.41 -25.79
N ARG A 56 7.39 -1.76 -25.28
CA ARG A 56 8.71 -2.40 -25.16
C ARG A 56 8.76 -3.36 -23.98
N CYS A 57 8.18 -2.97 -22.85
CA CYS A 57 8.13 -3.82 -21.66
C CYS A 57 7.31 -5.09 -21.90
N LEU A 58 6.14 -4.98 -22.55
CA LEU A 58 5.27 -6.13 -22.81
C LEU A 58 5.76 -7.08 -23.91
N GLN A 59 6.82 -6.75 -24.66
CA GLN A 59 7.46 -7.74 -25.53
C GLN A 59 8.09 -8.88 -24.72
N CYS A 60 8.64 -8.57 -23.54
CA CYS A 60 9.20 -9.56 -22.61
C CYS A 60 8.21 -9.93 -21.50
N HIS A 61 7.40 -8.97 -21.03
CA HIS A 61 6.45 -9.16 -19.91
C HIS A 61 4.99 -9.31 -20.37
N GLY A 62 4.77 -9.80 -21.58
CA GLY A 62 3.46 -10.05 -22.16
C GLY A 62 3.31 -11.51 -22.61
N PRO A 63 2.16 -11.86 -23.21
CA PRO A 63 1.84 -13.26 -23.56
C PRO A 63 2.78 -13.85 -24.62
N ASN A 64 3.48 -13.01 -25.37
CA ASN A 64 4.39 -13.41 -26.45
C ASN A 64 5.88 -13.40 -26.03
N SER A 65 6.17 -13.43 -24.73
CA SER A 65 7.54 -13.39 -24.19
C SER A 65 8.44 -14.50 -24.74
N GLY A 66 7.86 -15.67 -25.05
CA GLY A 66 8.56 -16.80 -25.67
C GLY A 66 9.11 -16.53 -27.07
N SER A 67 8.68 -15.45 -27.74
CA SER A 67 9.21 -15.03 -29.04
C SER A 67 10.52 -14.25 -28.96
N MET A 68 11.00 -13.90 -27.76
CA MET A 68 12.24 -13.15 -27.52
C MET A 68 13.47 -14.07 -27.37
N LEU A 69 13.51 -15.17 -28.15
CA LEU A 69 14.60 -16.13 -28.14
C LEU A 69 15.93 -15.45 -28.53
N GLY A 70 16.97 -15.65 -27.73
CA GLY A 70 18.30 -15.03 -27.94
C GLY A 70 18.44 -13.64 -27.31
N VAL A 71 17.34 -12.97 -26.94
CA VAL A 71 17.36 -11.76 -26.11
C VAL A 71 17.30 -12.14 -24.63
N ILE A 72 16.40 -13.05 -24.27
CA ILE A 72 16.27 -13.60 -22.92
C ILE A 72 17.07 -14.91 -22.83
N ALA A 73 17.75 -15.11 -21.70
CA ALA A 73 18.50 -16.34 -21.45
C ALA A 73 17.60 -17.59 -21.42
N LEU A 74 18.11 -18.72 -21.93
CA LEU A 74 17.38 -19.99 -21.89
C LEU A 74 17.00 -20.38 -20.45
N GLY A 75 15.75 -20.79 -20.26
CA GLY A 75 15.20 -21.17 -18.95
C GLY A 75 14.75 -20.00 -18.07
N VAL A 76 14.91 -18.76 -18.53
CA VAL A 76 14.34 -17.57 -17.87
C VAL A 76 12.96 -17.30 -18.46
N THR A 77 11.94 -17.31 -17.59
CA THR A 77 10.56 -17.01 -17.97
C THR A 77 10.14 -15.72 -17.27
N PRO A 78 10.08 -14.58 -17.98
CA PRO A 78 9.53 -13.37 -17.42
C PRO A 78 8.04 -13.55 -17.12
N GLN A 79 7.59 -12.88 -16.08
CA GLN A 79 6.19 -12.88 -15.70
C GLN A 79 5.37 -12.04 -16.68
N ASP A 80 4.23 -12.59 -17.13
CA ASP A 80 3.26 -11.90 -17.97
C ASP A 80 2.38 -10.97 -17.11
N VAL A 81 2.51 -9.67 -17.30
CA VAL A 81 1.70 -8.63 -16.64
C VAL A 81 0.60 -8.08 -17.55
N ALA A 82 0.58 -8.45 -18.83
CA ALA A 82 -0.30 -7.82 -19.81
C ALA A 82 -1.77 -8.02 -19.47
N ALA A 83 -2.14 -9.23 -19.03
CA ALA A 83 -3.49 -9.59 -18.64
C ALA A 83 -4.00 -8.79 -17.43
N GLU A 84 -3.12 -8.36 -16.53
CA GLU A 84 -3.49 -7.53 -15.38
C GLU A 84 -4.02 -6.17 -15.85
N PHE A 85 -3.38 -5.59 -16.86
CA PHE A 85 -3.78 -4.29 -17.41
C PHE A 85 -5.04 -4.32 -18.28
N ASP A 86 -5.60 -5.50 -18.55
CA ASP A 86 -6.89 -5.68 -19.23
C ASP A 86 -8.08 -5.78 -18.27
N LYS A 87 -7.81 -5.81 -16.95
CA LYS A 87 -8.84 -5.78 -15.92
C LYS A 87 -9.53 -4.41 -15.83
N ASN A 88 -10.70 -4.38 -15.19
CA ASN A 88 -11.53 -3.18 -15.07
C ASN A 88 -10.85 -2.05 -14.29
N TYR A 89 -10.07 -2.40 -13.26
CA TYR A 89 -9.40 -1.43 -12.41
C TYR A 89 -7.90 -1.64 -12.48
N THR A 90 -7.19 -0.71 -13.10
CA THR A 90 -5.77 -0.84 -13.45
C THR A 90 -5.06 0.49 -13.30
N HIS A 91 -3.75 0.45 -13.03
CA HIS A 91 -2.92 1.61 -13.32
C HIS A 91 -2.89 1.83 -14.84
N PRO A 92 -3.11 3.05 -15.35
CA PRO A 92 -3.43 3.31 -16.75
C PRO A 92 -2.21 3.26 -17.71
N VAL A 93 -1.31 2.27 -17.58
CA VAL A 93 -0.11 2.15 -18.43
C VAL A 93 -0.43 1.95 -19.90
N LYS A 94 -1.52 1.22 -20.22
CA LYS A 94 -1.99 1.03 -21.61
C LYS A 94 -2.71 2.27 -22.17
N LYS A 95 -3.23 3.15 -21.31
CA LYS A 95 -4.06 4.31 -21.70
C LYS A 95 -3.29 5.64 -21.70
N SER A 96 -2.01 5.61 -21.31
CA SER A 96 -1.24 6.83 -21.07
C SER A 96 0.00 6.99 -21.96
N ALA A 97 0.05 6.27 -23.09
CA ALA A 97 1.18 6.30 -23.99
C ALA A 97 1.59 7.73 -24.38
N GLY A 98 2.90 8.00 -24.32
CA GLY A 98 3.48 9.27 -24.75
C GLY A 98 3.32 10.44 -23.77
N LYS A 99 2.74 10.23 -22.59
CA LYS A 99 2.55 11.29 -21.58
C LYS A 99 3.74 11.43 -20.63
N HIS A 100 4.47 10.35 -20.37
CA HIS A 100 5.60 10.37 -19.45
C HIS A 100 6.71 11.30 -19.91
N SER A 101 7.27 12.06 -18.97
CA SER A 101 8.44 12.90 -19.20
C SER A 101 9.50 12.63 -18.14
N PRO A 102 10.77 12.37 -18.52
CA PRO A 102 11.85 12.24 -17.56
C PRO A 102 12.12 13.50 -16.72
N ARG A 103 11.50 14.64 -17.07
CA ARG A 103 11.64 15.94 -16.39
C ARG A 103 10.37 16.35 -15.64
N GLU A 104 9.41 15.45 -15.51
CA GLU A 104 8.22 15.73 -14.71
C GLU A 104 8.57 15.98 -13.25
N VAL A 105 7.74 16.80 -12.60
CA VAL A 105 7.85 17.10 -11.18
C VAL A 105 6.75 16.34 -10.47
N LEU A 106 7.15 15.38 -9.65
CA LEU A 106 6.26 14.62 -8.78
C LEU A 106 6.51 14.99 -7.30
N PRO A 107 5.45 15.04 -6.47
CA PRO A 107 4.04 14.98 -6.85
C PRO A 107 3.62 16.14 -7.77
N GLU A 108 2.62 15.93 -8.64
CA GLU A 108 2.26 16.93 -9.63
C GLU A 108 1.89 18.25 -8.96
N VAL A 109 2.51 19.36 -9.36
CA VAL A 109 2.24 20.69 -8.78
C VAL A 109 1.17 21.47 -9.53
N SER A 110 0.74 20.97 -10.69
CA SER A 110 -0.31 21.58 -11.53
C SER A 110 -1.55 20.70 -11.55
N PRO A 111 -2.75 21.25 -11.28
CA PRO A 111 -4.00 20.49 -11.39
C PRO A 111 -4.31 20.05 -12.83
N ASN A 112 -3.70 20.69 -13.83
CA ASN A 112 -3.89 20.36 -15.24
C ASN A 112 -2.81 19.43 -15.81
N ALA A 113 -1.89 18.93 -14.97
CA ALA A 113 -0.86 18.00 -15.42
C ALA A 113 -1.50 16.76 -16.04
N PRO A 114 -1.02 16.23 -17.19
CA PRO A 114 -1.63 15.07 -17.82
C PRO A 114 -1.40 13.83 -16.95
N ARG A 115 -2.39 13.48 -16.12
CA ARG A 115 -2.30 12.33 -15.21
C ARG A 115 -2.07 11.04 -16.01
N HIS A 116 -1.08 10.28 -15.59
CA HIS A 116 -0.67 9.04 -16.24
C HIS A 116 0.04 8.11 -15.26
N SER A 117 0.35 6.92 -15.75
CA SER A 117 1.36 6.03 -15.19
C SER A 117 1.99 5.27 -16.35
N ASP A 118 3.29 5.06 -16.33
CA ASP A 118 4.05 4.21 -17.24
C ASP A 118 4.88 3.20 -16.44
N CYS A 119 5.41 2.18 -17.10
CA CYS A 119 6.23 1.15 -16.44
C CYS A 119 7.42 1.77 -15.70
N VAL A 120 8.01 2.83 -16.26
CA VAL A 120 9.19 3.47 -15.70
C VAL A 120 8.94 4.42 -14.54
N ASP A 121 7.67 4.74 -14.25
CA ASP A 121 7.30 5.53 -13.08
C ASP A 121 7.48 4.71 -11.80
N CYS A 122 7.26 3.40 -11.90
CA CYS A 122 7.36 2.44 -10.80
C CYS A 122 8.59 1.53 -10.87
N HIS A 123 9.23 1.39 -12.03
CA HIS A 123 10.39 0.51 -12.23
C HIS A 123 11.52 1.22 -12.96
N LYS A 124 12.73 1.24 -12.40
CA LYS A 124 13.91 1.70 -13.17
C LYS A 124 14.73 0.49 -13.63
N PRO A 125 14.60 0.03 -14.88
CA PRO A 125 15.21 -1.22 -15.33
C PRO A 125 16.74 -1.27 -15.17
N HIS A 126 17.41 -0.13 -15.20
CA HIS A 126 18.87 -0.06 -14.99
C HIS A 126 19.31 -0.25 -13.53
N MET A 127 18.39 -0.19 -12.56
CA MET A 127 18.72 -0.18 -11.13
C MET A 127 17.89 -1.20 -10.33
N SER A 128 16.67 -1.49 -10.74
CA SER A 128 15.73 -2.37 -10.03
C SER A 128 16.25 -3.81 -9.96
N SER A 129 16.08 -4.43 -8.80
CA SER A 129 16.35 -5.85 -8.58
C SER A 129 15.20 -6.53 -7.86
N TYR A 130 15.28 -7.85 -7.66
CA TYR A 130 14.29 -8.59 -6.87
C TYR A 130 14.21 -8.09 -5.43
N ASP A 131 15.35 -7.75 -4.82
CA ASP A 131 15.43 -7.30 -3.42
C ASP A 131 15.08 -5.82 -3.25
N ASN A 132 15.35 -5.01 -4.28
CA ASN A 132 15.02 -3.59 -4.29
C ASN A 132 14.33 -3.18 -5.60
N PRO A 133 13.00 -3.40 -5.72
CA PRO A 133 12.25 -3.05 -6.93
C PRO A 133 12.16 -1.53 -7.16
N PHE A 134 12.35 -0.72 -6.11
CA PHE A 134 12.22 0.75 -6.16
C PHE A 134 13.56 1.46 -6.44
N ALA A 135 14.65 0.72 -6.59
CA ALA A 135 15.97 1.28 -6.83
C ALA A 135 15.97 2.22 -8.05
N GLY A 136 16.59 3.38 -7.90
CA GLY A 136 16.71 4.39 -8.96
C GLY A 136 15.49 5.28 -9.16
N ILE A 137 14.35 5.02 -8.52
CA ILE A 137 13.21 5.94 -8.58
C ILE A 137 13.55 7.17 -7.74
N ALA A 138 13.43 8.35 -8.35
CA ALA A 138 13.57 9.61 -7.64
C ALA A 138 12.40 9.75 -6.65
N GLY A 139 12.71 9.90 -5.36
CA GLY A 139 11.69 10.20 -4.36
C GLY A 139 11.37 11.70 -4.32
N LYS A 140 10.69 12.10 -3.24
CA LYS A 140 10.25 13.48 -3.08
C LYS A 140 11.44 14.42 -2.89
N ARG A 141 11.35 15.62 -3.47
CA ARG A 141 12.29 16.69 -3.20
C ARG A 141 12.00 17.32 -1.83
N VAL A 142 13.01 17.34 -0.96
CA VAL A 142 12.97 17.99 0.37
C VAL A 142 14.07 19.04 0.40
N GLY A 143 13.69 20.30 0.15
CA GLY A 143 14.64 21.39 -0.06
C GLY A 143 15.52 21.14 -1.28
N ASN A 144 16.83 21.04 -1.06
CA ASN A 144 17.83 20.76 -2.11
C ASN A 144 18.15 19.27 -2.29
N PHE A 145 17.55 18.39 -1.49
CA PHE A 145 17.81 16.96 -1.53
C PHE A 145 16.65 16.20 -2.19
N ILE A 146 16.99 15.13 -2.90
CA ILE A 146 16.03 14.14 -3.37
C ILE A 146 16.21 12.92 -2.47
N THR A 147 15.18 12.58 -1.69
CA THR A 147 15.24 11.38 -0.86
C THR A 147 15.01 10.15 -1.74
N PRO A 148 15.80 9.08 -1.63
CA PRO A 148 15.51 7.84 -2.34
C PRO A 148 14.22 7.21 -1.81
N ILE A 149 13.52 6.47 -2.68
CA ILE A 149 12.39 5.63 -2.29
C ILE A 149 12.93 4.33 -1.70
N THR A 150 12.58 4.07 -0.44
CA THR A 150 12.97 2.87 0.30
C THR A 150 11.77 2.07 0.80
N LYS A 151 10.59 2.68 0.83
CA LYS A 151 9.31 2.06 1.22
C LYS A 151 8.30 2.22 0.08
N GLU A 152 7.40 1.25 -0.04
CA GLU A 152 6.39 1.23 -1.10
C GLU A 152 5.48 2.46 -1.06
N TYR A 153 5.04 2.89 0.13
CA TYR A 153 4.14 4.05 0.24
C TYR A 153 4.77 5.34 -0.27
N GLU A 154 6.10 5.48 -0.19
CA GLU A 154 6.82 6.67 -0.68
C GLU A 154 6.69 6.79 -2.21
N LEU A 155 6.66 5.66 -2.93
CA LEU A 155 6.36 5.61 -4.35
C LEU A 155 4.89 5.99 -4.61
N CYS A 156 3.96 5.35 -3.91
CA CYS A 156 2.53 5.62 -4.09
C CYS A 156 2.21 7.11 -3.85
N TYR A 157 2.91 7.73 -2.90
CA TYR A 157 2.73 9.13 -2.53
C TYR A 157 3.18 10.13 -3.59
N GLN A 158 3.97 9.71 -4.58
CA GLN A 158 4.25 10.55 -5.73
C GLN A 158 2.97 10.94 -6.49
N CYS A 159 1.94 10.07 -6.51
CA CYS A 159 0.71 10.33 -7.28
C CYS A 159 -0.57 10.37 -6.43
N HIS A 160 -0.56 9.74 -5.24
CA HIS A 160 -1.75 9.53 -4.39
C HIS A 160 -1.72 10.35 -3.09
N SER A 161 -0.75 11.24 -2.89
CA SER A 161 -0.70 12.10 -1.70
C SER A 161 -0.83 13.59 -2.00
N ASP A 162 0.28 14.32 -2.10
CA ASP A 162 0.34 15.77 -2.19
C ASP A 162 0.14 16.30 -3.64
N SER A 163 -0.26 15.44 -4.58
CA SER A 163 -0.51 15.82 -5.98
C SER A 163 -1.63 16.87 -6.07
N ALA A 164 -1.35 17.96 -6.76
CA ALA A 164 -2.35 18.98 -7.10
C ALA A 164 -3.39 18.48 -8.11
N ASN A 165 -3.15 17.35 -8.77
CA ASN A 165 -4.08 16.72 -9.71
C ASN A 165 -4.65 15.40 -9.16
N LEU A 166 -4.96 15.33 -7.87
CA LEU A 166 -5.70 14.20 -7.30
C LEU A 166 -7.09 14.04 -7.97
N PRO A 167 -7.57 12.81 -8.20
CA PRO A 167 -8.92 12.59 -8.71
C PRO A 167 -9.98 13.22 -7.80
N LEU A 168 -11.10 13.63 -8.39
CA LEU A 168 -12.24 14.16 -7.65
C LEU A 168 -12.67 13.19 -6.54
N ARG A 169 -12.96 13.71 -5.35
CA ARG A 169 -13.28 12.95 -4.11
C ARG A 169 -12.14 12.07 -3.56
N SER A 170 -10.96 12.09 -4.17
CA SER A 170 -9.77 11.52 -3.54
C SER A 170 -9.23 12.48 -2.48
N THR A 171 -8.70 11.91 -1.41
CA THR A 171 -8.05 12.62 -0.32
C THR A 171 -6.55 12.31 -0.33
N ASN A 172 -5.75 13.12 0.34
CA ASN A 172 -4.32 12.91 0.44
C ASN A 172 -4.01 11.67 1.31
N LYS A 173 -3.52 10.59 0.70
CA LYS A 173 -3.26 9.33 1.43
C LYS A 173 -2.18 9.45 2.50
N ARG A 174 -1.16 10.29 2.31
CA ARG A 174 -0.15 10.56 3.33
C ARG A 174 -0.80 11.14 4.60
N LEU A 175 -1.75 12.07 4.43
CA LEU A 175 -2.45 12.65 5.59
C LEU A 175 -3.35 11.64 6.29
N GLU A 176 -3.91 10.66 5.59
CA GLU A 176 -4.73 9.62 6.21
C GLU A 176 -3.92 8.57 6.98
N PHE A 177 -2.74 8.22 6.48
CA PHE A 177 -1.84 7.25 7.13
C PHE A 177 -0.86 7.87 8.14
N ALA A 178 -0.88 9.19 8.28
CA ALA A 178 0.02 9.92 9.16
C ALA A 178 0.03 9.32 10.57
N THR A 179 1.21 8.95 11.06
CA THR A 179 1.37 8.36 12.40
C THR A 179 0.97 9.30 13.54
N THR A 180 0.75 10.58 13.25
CA THR A 180 0.19 11.57 14.19
C THR A 180 -1.33 11.42 14.39
N ASN A 181 -2.06 10.79 13.47
CA ASN A 181 -3.50 10.58 13.55
C ASN A 181 -3.91 9.74 14.78
N ALA A 182 -5.14 9.93 15.29
CA ALA A 182 -5.65 9.16 16.42
C ALA A 182 -5.69 7.64 16.13
N SER A 183 -5.96 7.25 14.88
CA SER A 183 -5.77 5.89 14.40
C SER A 183 -5.49 5.82 12.90
N PHE A 184 -4.82 4.75 12.48
CA PHE A 184 -4.45 4.48 11.10
C PHE A 184 -4.14 2.99 10.92
N HIS A 185 -4.34 2.47 9.71
CA HIS A 185 -3.76 1.20 9.32
C HIS A 185 -2.24 1.37 9.17
N PRO A 186 -1.44 0.39 9.61
CA PRO A 186 -0.01 0.62 9.85
C PRO A 186 0.80 0.53 8.55
N VAL A 187 0.78 1.58 7.74
CA VAL A 187 1.55 1.69 6.49
C VAL A 187 2.86 2.45 6.69
N GLU A 188 2.79 3.62 7.33
CA GLU A 188 3.98 4.45 7.62
C GLU A 188 4.72 4.01 8.90
N GLY A 189 4.04 3.28 9.78
CA GLY A 189 4.58 2.83 11.05
C GLY A 189 3.59 1.95 11.80
N GLU A 190 4.03 1.38 12.92
CA GLU A 190 3.19 0.49 13.74
C GLU A 190 1.96 1.22 14.31
N GLY A 191 0.87 0.47 14.47
CA GLY A 191 -0.39 1.00 15.01
C GLY A 191 -0.25 1.56 16.43
N LYS A 192 -1.17 2.45 16.79
CA LYS A 192 -1.26 3.07 18.13
C LYS A 192 -2.08 2.27 19.14
N ASN A 193 -3.01 1.44 18.68
CA ASN A 193 -3.87 0.69 19.56
C ASN A 193 -3.08 -0.41 20.26
N LEU A 194 -3.33 -0.60 21.56
CA LEU A 194 -2.67 -1.62 22.36
C LEU A 194 -3.31 -3.01 22.18
N ALA A 195 -4.55 -3.06 21.70
CA ALA A 195 -5.26 -4.29 21.38
C ALA A 195 -6.26 -4.09 20.24
N VAL A 196 -6.25 -5.01 19.28
CA VAL A 196 -7.16 -5.16 18.15
C VAL A 196 -7.62 -6.62 18.15
N ILE A 197 -8.71 -6.89 18.86
CA ILE A 197 -9.18 -8.24 19.20
C ILE A 197 -9.38 -9.15 17.99
N SER A 198 -9.85 -8.58 16.87
CA SER A 198 -10.12 -9.34 15.65
C SER A 198 -8.86 -9.65 14.84
N LEU A 199 -7.68 -9.14 15.17
CA LEU A 199 -6.49 -9.29 14.34
C LEU A 199 -5.98 -10.75 14.30
N MET A 200 -5.85 -11.32 13.11
CA MET A 200 -5.40 -12.70 12.90
C MET A 200 -3.88 -12.80 12.89
N ARG A 201 -3.32 -13.90 13.39
CA ARG A 201 -1.88 -14.19 13.22
C ARG A 201 -1.55 -14.32 11.72
N PRO A 202 -0.39 -13.84 11.25
CA PRO A 202 0.73 -13.26 12.01
C PRO A 202 0.63 -11.75 12.25
N TYR A 203 -0.49 -11.10 11.94
CA TYR A 203 -0.66 -9.67 12.16
C TYR A 203 -0.74 -9.33 13.66
N ARG A 204 -0.09 -8.22 14.03
CA ARG A 204 0.02 -7.68 15.39
C ARG A 204 0.00 -6.17 15.37
N GLU A 205 -0.36 -5.56 16.49
CA GLU A 205 -0.28 -4.12 16.72
C GLU A 205 1.18 -3.65 16.83
N LYS A 206 2.04 -4.51 17.39
CA LYS A 206 3.47 -4.29 17.61
C LYS A 206 4.29 -5.52 17.23
N LYS A 207 5.45 -5.31 16.62
CA LYS A 207 6.39 -6.38 16.28
C LYS A 207 7.15 -6.80 17.54
N THR A 208 6.78 -7.94 18.10
CA THR A 208 7.45 -8.51 19.28
C THR A 208 8.30 -9.73 18.93
N ALA A 209 7.91 -10.46 17.88
CA ALA A 209 8.63 -11.58 17.31
C ALA A 209 9.03 -11.30 15.85
N SER A 210 10.00 -12.06 15.34
CA SER A 210 10.51 -11.90 13.97
C SER A 210 9.42 -12.09 12.91
N ASN A 211 8.50 -13.02 13.14
CA ASN A 211 7.39 -13.37 12.25
C ASN A 211 6.15 -12.48 12.42
N ASP A 212 6.10 -11.58 13.39
CA ASP A 212 4.99 -10.64 13.55
C ASP A 212 4.98 -9.63 12.40
N ILE A 213 3.77 -9.35 11.88
CA ILE A 213 3.52 -8.31 10.90
C ILE A 213 2.76 -7.16 11.59
N SER A 214 3.47 -6.08 11.90
CA SER A 214 2.89 -4.86 12.50
C SER A 214 2.88 -3.65 11.57
N ILE A 215 3.43 -3.81 10.37
CA ILE A 215 3.41 -2.83 9.29
C ILE A 215 3.00 -3.58 8.03
N ILE A 216 1.99 -3.06 7.35
CA ILE A 216 1.48 -3.55 6.07
C ILE A 216 1.91 -2.63 4.93
N LYS A 217 1.80 -3.14 3.71
CA LYS A 217 2.09 -2.47 2.46
C LYS A 217 0.81 -2.01 1.80
N CYS A 218 0.88 -0.97 0.97
CA CYS A 218 -0.24 -0.56 0.11
C CYS A 218 -0.70 -1.75 -0.75
N ALA A 219 0.24 -2.54 -1.29
CA ALA A 219 -0.06 -3.71 -2.11
C ALA A 219 -0.69 -4.90 -1.35
N ASP A 220 -0.69 -4.91 -0.01
CA ASP A 220 -1.42 -5.94 0.74
C ASP A 220 -2.95 -5.79 0.57
N CYS A 221 -3.40 -4.56 0.27
CA CYS A 221 -4.77 -4.23 -0.08
C CYS A 221 -4.95 -3.92 -1.58
N HIS A 222 -4.02 -3.19 -2.20
CA HIS A 222 -4.08 -2.68 -3.56
C HIS A 222 -3.17 -3.46 -4.52
N ALA A 223 -3.61 -4.64 -4.97
CA ALA A 223 -2.91 -5.46 -5.94
C ALA A 223 -3.89 -6.39 -6.67
N SER A 224 -3.36 -7.33 -7.45
CA SER A 224 -4.18 -8.32 -8.14
C SER A 224 -5.08 -9.10 -7.19
N ASP A 225 -6.32 -9.34 -7.63
CA ASP A 225 -7.25 -10.28 -7.05
C ASP A 225 -6.87 -11.75 -7.27
N ASN A 226 -5.88 -12.01 -8.13
CA ASN A 226 -5.32 -13.33 -8.36
C ASN A 226 -3.93 -13.40 -7.69
N PRO A 227 -3.73 -14.26 -6.67
CA PRO A 227 -2.46 -14.35 -5.94
C PRO A 227 -1.30 -14.90 -6.79
N ASN A 228 -1.59 -15.52 -7.93
CA ASN A 228 -0.57 -16.03 -8.86
C ASN A 228 -0.15 -14.99 -9.91
N SER A 229 -0.82 -13.84 -9.95
CA SER A 229 -0.44 -12.75 -10.85
C SER A 229 0.87 -12.10 -10.40
N PRO A 230 1.57 -11.38 -11.30
CA PRO A 230 2.80 -10.69 -10.94
C PRO A 230 2.55 -9.67 -9.83
N ARG A 231 3.42 -9.68 -8.82
CA ARG A 231 3.31 -8.84 -7.63
C ARG A 231 3.33 -7.36 -7.99
N GLY A 232 2.48 -6.58 -7.34
CA GLY A 232 2.39 -5.13 -7.52
C GLY A 232 0.98 -4.67 -7.92
N PRO A 233 0.74 -3.36 -7.92
CA PRO A 233 -0.59 -2.78 -8.12
C PRO A 233 -0.96 -2.68 -9.61
N HIS A 234 -0.81 -3.75 -10.41
CA HIS A 234 -1.04 -3.68 -11.85
C HIS A 234 -2.53 -3.56 -12.23
N GLY A 235 -3.34 -4.52 -11.75
CA GLY A 235 -4.76 -4.62 -12.09
C GLY A 235 -5.55 -5.50 -11.15
N SER A 236 -6.84 -5.24 -10.99
CA SER A 236 -7.79 -6.07 -10.24
C SER A 236 -9.18 -5.99 -10.86
N LYS A 237 -9.98 -7.04 -10.67
CA LYS A 237 -11.42 -6.99 -10.97
C LYS A 237 -12.22 -6.16 -9.95
N TYR A 238 -11.67 -5.91 -8.77
CA TYR A 238 -12.33 -5.17 -7.70
C TYR A 238 -11.97 -3.68 -7.73
N GLN A 239 -12.97 -2.83 -7.49
CA GLN A 239 -12.85 -1.37 -7.55
C GLN A 239 -11.75 -0.87 -6.62
N GLY A 240 -10.92 0.06 -7.11
CA GLY A 240 -9.80 0.59 -6.33
C GLY A 240 -8.58 -0.32 -6.31
N LEU A 241 -8.42 -1.21 -7.31
CA LEU A 241 -7.29 -2.14 -7.40
C LEU A 241 -7.21 -3.11 -6.22
N LEU A 242 -8.35 -3.51 -5.65
CA LEU A 242 -8.36 -4.28 -4.40
C LEU A 242 -8.02 -5.76 -4.62
N THR A 243 -7.24 -6.34 -3.71
CA THR A 243 -6.87 -7.78 -3.76
C THR A 243 -8.03 -8.72 -3.46
N ASP A 244 -9.12 -8.22 -2.88
CA ASP A 244 -10.33 -8.98 -2.62
C ASP A 244 -11.54 -8.04 -2.59
N ASN A 245 -12.74 -8.61 -2.59
CA ASN A 245 -13.97 -7.84 -2.63
C ASN A 245 -14.17 -7.02 -1.35
N TYR A 246 -14.61 -5.78 -1.54
CA TYR A 246 -15.02 -4.87 -0.48
C TYR A 246 -16.19 -4.04 -0.98
N THR A 247 -17.39 -4.52 -0.69
CA THR A 247 -18.62 -3.84 -1.08
C THR A 247 -18.97 -2.80 -0.03
N VAL A 248 -19.28 -1.57 -0.48
CA VAL A 248 -19.66 -0.45 0.39
C VAL A 248 -21.13 -0.08 0.16
N GLY A 249 -21.80 0.38 1.20
CA GLY A 249 -23.20 0.80 1.15
C GLY A 249 -24.08 0.18 2.23
N ASP A 250 -25.37 0.49 2.14
CA ASP A 250 -26.42 0.00 3.04
C ASP A 250 -27.21 -1.16 2.44
N ASN A 251 -27.86 -1.94 3.30
CA ASN A 251 -28.64 -3.12 2.93
C ASN A 251 -27.80 -4.19 2.21
N ILE A 252 -26.49 -4.18 2.44
CA ILE A 252 -25.57 -5.16 1.90
C ILE A 252 -25.48 -6.32 2.89
N ALA A 253 -25.78 -7.53 2.42
CA ALA A 253 -25.64 -8.72 3.24
C ALA A 253 -24.16 -8.96 3.60
N GLU A 254 -23.87 -9.04 4.89
CA GLU A 254 -22.56 -9.43 5.39
C GLU A 254 -22.25 -10.87 4.96
N SER A 255 -21.07 -11.10 4.39
CA SER A 255 -20.57 -12.42 4.06
C SER A 255 -19.04 -12.41 3.97
N SER A 256 -18.42 -13.60 3.98
CA SER A 256 -16.99 -13.73 3.76
C SER A 256 -16.52 -13.18 2.40
N LEU A 257 -17.42 -13.13 1.41
CA LEU A 257 -17.14 -12.52 0.11
C LEU A 257 -17.34 -11.00 0.15
N THR A 258 -18.39 -10.50 0.78
CA THR A 258 -18.74 -9.06 0.79
C THR A 258 -17.61 -8.19 1.35
N TYR A 259 -16.99 -8.65 2.44
CA TYR A 259 -15.90 -7.94 3.14
C TYR A 259 -14.59 -8.76 3.13
N GLY A 260 -14.38 -9.56 2.08
CA GLY A 260 -13.22 -10.45 1.94
C GLY A 260 -11.89 -9.74 2.19
N LEU A 261 -11.75 -8.50 1.69
CA LEU A 261 -10.56 -7.68 1.90
C LEU A 261 -10.21 -7.49 3.40
N CYS A 262 -11.21 -7.10 4.20
CA CYS A 262 -11.04 -6.90 5.65
C CYS A 262 -10.70 -8.22 6.34
N TYR A 263 -11.35 -9.30 5.91
CA TYR A 263 -11.19 -10.62 6.50
C TYR A 263 -9.85 -11.30 6.20
N LYS A 264 -9.03 -10.73 5.31
CA LYS A 264 -7.62 -11.16 5.15
C LYS A 264 -6.79 -10.97 6.42
N CYS A 265 -7.12 -9.94 7.22
CA CYS A 265 -6.38 -9.59 8.44
C CYS A 265 -7.25 -9.69 9.70
N HIS A 266 -8.56 -9.48 9.56
CA HIS A 266 -9.50 -9.50 10.67
C HIS A 266 -10.36 -10.76 10.70
N LYS A 267 -10.43 -11.40 11.85
CA LYS A 267 -11.21 -12.61 12.10
C LYS A 267 -12.70 -12.29 12.08
N ARG A 268 -13.39 -12.69 11.00
CA ARG A 268 -14.85 -12.54 10.84
C ARG A 268 -15.65 -12.99 12.06
N SER A 269 -15.33 -14.14 12.62
CA SER A 269 -16.06 -14.66 13.79
C SER A 269 -15.89 -13.81 15.05
N SER A 270 -14.74 -13.17 15.24
CA SER A 270 -14.52 -12.23 16.36
C SER A 270 -15.39 -10.98 16.20
N ILE A 271 -15.47 -10.44 14.98
CA ILE A 271 -16.31 -9.28 14.63
C ILE A 271 -17.79 -9.60 14.88
N LEU A 272 -18.28 -10.73 14.35
CA LEU A 272 -19.69 -11.12 14.45
C LEU A 272 -20.10 -11.61 15.84
N ALA A 273 -19.14 -12.03 16.67
CA ALA A 273 -19.37 -12.37 18.07
C ALA A 273 -19.35 -11.14 19.00
N ASN A 274 -19.24 -9.92 18.45
CA ASN A 274 -19.24 -8.67 19.21
C ASN A 274 -18.08 -8.54 20.22
N GLU A 275 -16.95 -9.23 20.00
CA GLU A 275 -15.86 -9.32 21.00
C GLU A 275 -15.20 -7.98 21.35
N SER A 276 -15.25 -6.99 20.44
CA SER A 276 -14.67 -5.65 20.64
C SER A 276 -15.71 -4.51 20.71
N PHE A 277 -16.96 -4.79 20.33
CA PHE A 277 -18.05 -3.82 20.35
C PHE A 277 -19.38 -4.58 20.47
N PRO A 278 -20.18 -4.37 21.53
CA PRO A 278 -21.37 -5.17 21.84
C PRO A 278 -22.44 -5.23 20.73
N TRP A 279 -22.49 -4.24 19.84
CA TRP A 279 -23.50 -4.12 18.78
C TRP A 279 -22.91 -4.22 17.37
N HIS A 280 -21.70 -4.77 17.22
CA HIS A 280 -21.01 -4.82 15.93
C HIS A 280 -21.81 -5.60 14.88
N SER A 281 -22.16 -6.84 15.20
CA SER A 281 -22.94 -7.74 14.35
C SER A 281 -24.28 -7.11 13.99
N ARG A 282 -24.95 -6.46 14.94
CA ARG A 282 -26.23 -5.77 14.69
C ARG A 282 -26.11 -4.74 13.58
N HIS A 283 -25.06 -3.89 13.60
CA HIS A 283 -24.91 -2.85 12.59
C HIS A 283 -24.55 -3.40 11.21
N ILE A 284 -23.73 -4.46 11.12
CA ILE A 284 -23.24 -4.95 9.83
C ILE A 284 -24.10 -6.06 9.21
N THR A 285 -24.82 -6.84 10.02
CA THR A 285 -25.76 -7.86 9.54
C THR A 285 -27.19 -7.34 9.43
N GLY A 286 -27.52 -6.29 10.20
CA GLY A 286 -28.85 -5.73 10.30
C GLY A 286 -29.76 -6.53 11.23
N GLU A 287 -30.86 -5.89 11.66
CA GLU A 287 -31.94 -6.56 12.38
C GLU A 287 -33.20 -6.58 11.51
N ARG A 288 -33.89 -7.73 11.46
CA ARG A 288 -35.14 -7.90 10.67
C ARG A 288 -36.22 -6.85 10.94
N ASN A 289 -36.22 -6.25 12.14
CA ASN A 289 -37.22 -5.27 12.57
C ASN A 289 -36.75 -3.82 12.42
N PHE A 290 -35.54 -3.59 11.92
CA PHE A 290 -35.01 -2.28 11.62
C PHE A 290 -35.28 -1.96 10.15
N LYS A 291 -35.70 -0.73 9.83
CA LYS A 291 -36.09 -0.32 8.47
C LYS A 291 -34.92 -0.29 7.45
N GLY A 292 -33.74 -0.77 7.82
CA GLY A 292 -32.60 -1.00 6.96
C GLY A 292 -31.92 -2.31 7.33
N GLY A 293 -31.47 -3.06 6.33
CA GLY A 293 -30.50 -4.13 6.50
C GLY A 293 -29.15 -3.60 7.01
N GLY A 294 -28.19 -4.49 7.19
CA GLY A 294 -26.85 -4.12 7.68
C GLY A 294 -26.17 -3.05 6.82
N THR A 295 -25.26 -2.30 7.45
CA THR A 295 -24.40 -1.32 6.78
C THR A 295 -22.97 -1.83 6.60
N SER A 296 -22.27 -1.31 5.61
CA SER A 296 -20.88 -1.67 5.35
C SER A 296 -19.91 -1.22 6.44
N CYS A 297 -18.76 -1.88 6.54
CA CYS A 297 -17.68 -1.43 7.43
C CYS A 297 -17.25 0.02 7.14
N HIS A 298 -17.37 0.47 5.88
CA HIS A 298 -17.01 1.82 5.44
C HIS A 298 -17.84 2.91 6.13
N THR A 299 -19.09 2.60 6.46
CA THR A 299 -20.03 3.54 7.06
C THR A 299 -19.53 4.08 8.41
N CYS A 300 -18.77 3.25 9.15
CA CYS A 300 -18.24 3.60 10.46
C CYS A 300 -16.72 3.76 10.46
N HIS A 301 -16.00 2.98 9.66
CA HIS A 301 -14.54 2.91 9.68
C HIS A 301 -13.92 3.41 8.37
N SER A 302 -12.90 4.26 8.50
CA SER A 302 -11.99 4.54 7.39
C SER A 302 -11.07 3.34 7.14
N SER A 303 -10.89 2.96 5.88
CA SER A 303 -9.91 1.93 5.49
C SER A 303 -8.45 2.38 5.63
N HIS A 304 -8.19 3.66 5.89
CA HIS A 304 -6.82 4.19 6.01
C HIS A 304 -6.55 4.79 7.39
N GLY A 305 -7.30 5.81 7.81
CA GLY A 305 -7.05 6.47 9.09
C GLY A 305 -8.06 7.54 9.47
N SER A 306 -8.03 7.88 10.75
CA SER A 306 -8.89 8.88 11.38
C SER A 306 -8.05 9.83 12.21
N VAL A 307 -8.16 11.12 11.89
CA VAL A 307 -7.48 12.20 12.62
C VAL A 307 -8.04 12.30 14.05
N GLU A 308 -9.35 12.10 14.21
CA GLU A 308 -10.07 12.49 15.42
C GLU A 308 -10.33 11.33 16.38
N SER A 309 -10.55 10.11 15.85
CA SER A 309 -11.01 8.99 16.65
C SER A 309 -10.07 7.79 16.58
N ARG A 310 -10.06 7.00 17.66
CA ARG A 310 -9.41 5.69 17.69
C ARG A 310 -10.21 4.67 16.86
N TYR A 311 -9.61 3.49 16.67
CA TYR A 311 -10.25 2.35 15.99
C TYR A 311 -10.73 2.62 14.56
N LEU A 312 -10.05 3.52 13.86
CA LEU A 312 -10.37 3.95 12.49
C LEU A 312 -11.76 4.57 12.33
N ILE A 313 -12.42 4.94 13.43
CA ILE A 313 -13.78 5.47 13.36
C ILE A 313 -13.76 6.81 12.64
N ARG A 314 -14.48 6.89 11.53
CA ARG A 314 -14.72 8.09 10.73
C ARG A 314 -15.98 7.82 9.93
N PHE A 315 -17.08 8.37 10.40
CA PHE A 315 -18.40 8.10 9.82
C PHE A 315 -18.50 8.65 8.40
N ASP A 316 -19.05 7.83 7.50
CA ASP A 316 -19.37 8.23 6.15
C ASP A 316 -20.61 9.13 6.15
N ARG A 317 -20.46 10.34 5.62
CA ARG A 317 -21.50 11.39 5.60
C ARG A 317 -22.60 11.10 4.57
N ASP A 318 -22.38 10.15 3.66
CA ASP A 318 -23.42 9.71 2.73
C ASP A 318 -24.50 8.86 3.44
N PHE A 319 -24.18 8.27 4.60
CA PHE A 319 -25.07 7.39 5.37
C PHE A 319 -25.36 7.88 6.80
N VAL A 320 -24.45 8.65 7.38
CA VAL A 320 -24.51 9.08 8.79
C VAL A 320 -24.63 10.59 8.89
N THR A 321 -25.60 11.05 9.65
CA THR A 321 -25.89 12.48 9.88
C THR A 321 -25.71 12.86 11.34
N GLU A 322 -25.76 14.15 11.63
CA GLU A 322 -25.67 14.65 13.01
C GLU A 322 -26.80 14.10 13.88
N SER A 323 -26.49 13.86 15.14
CA SER A 323 -27.49 13.57 16.18
C SER A 323 -28.47 14.73 16.35
N SER A 324 -29.56 14.50 17.09
CA SER A 324 -30.54 15.56 17.42
C SER A 324 -29.95 16.75 18.21
N SER A 325 -28.74 16.62 18.77
CA SER A 325 -28.00 17.73 19.38
C SER A 325 -26.98 18.43 18.46
N GLY A 326 -26.98 18.13 17.16
CA GLY A 326 -26.06 18.74 16.18
C GLY A 326 -24.62 18.22 16.28
N LYS A 327 -24.41 17.04 16.86
CA LYS A 327 -23.07 16.43 17.01
C LYS A 327 -22.93 15.21 16.11
N LEU A 328 -21.78 15.08 15.44
CA LEU A 328 -21.32 13.85 14.80
C LEU A 328 -19.94 13.44 15.34
N LYS A 329 -19.87 12.51 16.29
CA LYS A 329 -18.59 12.01 16.84
C LYS A 329 -18.71 10.70 17.59
N PHE A 330 -17.58 10.01 17.71
CA PHE A 330 -17.36 8.93 18.66
C PHE A 330 -16.49 9.42 19.82
N VAL A 331 -16.81 9.00 21.05
CA VAL A 331 -16.04 9.30 22.24
C VAL A 331 -15.75 7.99 22.98
N GLU A 332 -14.48 7.59 23.03
CA GLU A 332 -14.05 6.43 23.83
C GLU A 332 -14.23 6.72 25.33
N LYS A 333 -14.66 5.72 26.10
CA LYS A 333 -14.84 5.81 27.55
C LYS A 333 -13.94 4.81 28.26
N GLY A 334 -12.83 5.32 28.79
CA GLY A 334 -11.77 4.51 29.38
C GLY A 334 -10.76 4.01 28.35
N ILE A 335 -9.63 3.49 28.83
CA ILE A 335 -8.57 2.96 27.97
C ILE A 335 -8.66 1.43 28.02
N ASN A 336 -8.77 0.79 26.86
CA ASN A 336 -8.83 -0.69 26.72
C ASN A 336 -10.08 -1.34 27.36
N THR A 337 -11.11 -0.55 27.62
CA THR A 337 -12.38 -1.02 28.19
C THR A 337 -13.39 -1.40 27.11
N PHE A 338 -13.12 -1.05 25.84
CA PHE A 338 -14.06 -1.22 24.73
C PHE A 338 -15.45 -0.63 25.03
N HIS A 339 -15.47 0.49 25.78
CA HIS A 339 -16.67 1.28 26.04
C HIS A 339 -16.58 2.61 25.30
N GLY A 340 -17.73 3.15 24.90
CA GLY A 340 -17.78 4.36 24.13
C GLY A 340 -19.16 4.96 24.04
N GLU A 341 -19.21 6.17 23.50
CA GLU A 341 -20.43 6.92 23.24
C GLU A 341 -20.44 7.42 21.80
N CYS A 342 -21.54 7.16 21.11
CA CYS A 342 -21.79 7.69 19.77
C CYS A 342 -22.76 8.87 19.84
N TRP A 343 -22.41 9.93 19.12
CA TRP A 343 -23.23 11.09 18.83
C TRP A 343 -23.47 11.12 17.33
N LEU A 344 -24.57 10.55 16.83
CA LEU A 344 -24.90 10.46 15.40
C LEU A 344 -26.35 10.05 15.16
N THR A 345 -26.88 10.34 13.98
CA THR A 345 -28.12 9.72 13.48
C THR A 345 -27.78 8.79 12.32
N CYS A 346 -28.21 7.53 12.40
CA CYS A 346 -28.04 6.54 11.35
C CYS A 346 -29.28 5.65 11.26
N HIS A 347 -29.78 5.42 10.04
CA HIS A 347 -30.97 4.60 9.76
C HIS A 347 -32.21 4.95 10.61
N GLY A 348 -32.43 6.25 10.81
CA GLY A 348 -33.55 6.76 11.59
C GLY A 348 -33.42 6.61 13.11
N VAL A 349 -32.26 6.15 13.61
CA VAL A 349 -31.98 6.10 15.04
C VAL A 349 -30.93 7.13 15.44
N ASP A 350 -31.37 7.99 16.35
CA ASP A 350 -30.57 9.02 16.99
C ASP A 350 -29.78 8.43 18.17
N HIS A 351 -28.46 8.61 18.14
CA HIS A 351 -27.51 8.25 19.19
C HIS A 351 -27.05 9.56 19.83
N ASN A 352 -27.53 9.90 21.03
CA ASN A 352 -27.34 11.25 21.58
C ASN A 352 -27.28 11.37 23.13
N PRO A 353 -26.16 11.01 23.78
CA PRO A 353 -25.25 9.97 23.36
C PRO A 353 -25.90 8.60 23.55
N ARG A 354 -25.53 7.64 22.71
CA ARG A 354 -25.76 6.23 23.02
C ARG A 354 -24.46 5.62 23.53
N SER A 355 -24.47 5.21 24.79
CA SER A 355 -23.34 4.54 25.46
C SER A 355 -23.45 3.02 25.34
N TYR A 356 -22.32 2.34 25.48
CA TYR A 356 -22.23 0.88 25.59
C TYR A 356 -21.05 0.45 26.44
#